data_AF-A0A2S8Q170-F1
#
_entry.id   AF-A0A2S8Q170-F1
#
_cell.length_a   1.000
_cell.length_b   1.000
_cell.length_c   1.000
_cell.angle_alpha   90.00
_cell.angle_beta   90.00
_cell.angle_gamma   90.00
#
_symmetry.space_group_name_H-M   'P 1'
#
loop_
_entity.id
_entity.type
_entity.pdbx_description
1 polymer ?
#
loop_
_entity_poly.entity_id
_entity_poly.type
_entity_poly.pdbx_seq_one_letter_code
_entity_poly.pdbx_strand_id
1 'polypeptide(L)'
;MSVINFITDENGVRQSVILSIAEYEHLLALSDRDEDYVSVSYEAGENDEETIPHEVVGIMVEQQISIIAAWHVYRDLSQSEVADLLT
;
A
#
# COMPACT_ATOMS: atom_id res chain seq x y z
N MET A 1 -26.42 -26.68 13.19
CA MET A 1 -26.26 -25.36 13.84
C MET A 1 -24.94 -25.40 14.60
N SER A 2 -23.93 -24.66 14.13
CA SER A 2 -22.62 -24.62 14.80
C SER A 2 -22.71 -23.66 15.99
N VAL A 3 -22.37 -24.14 17.19
CA VAL A 3 -22.38 -23.32 18.41
C VAL A 3 -21.02 -22.63 18.49
N ILE A 4 -20.98 -21.36 18.11
CA ILE A 4 -19.76 -20.56 18.19
C ILE A 4 -19.66 -19.99 19.61
N ASN A 5 -18.64 -20.41 20.37
CA ASN A 5 -18.41 -19.92 21.72
C ASN A 5 -17.24 -18.93 21.74
N PHE A 6 -17.48 -17.76 22.32
CA PHE A 6 -16.47 -16.72 22.46
C PHE A 6 -15.90 -16.73 23.88
N ILE A 7 -14.58 -16.65 23.97
CA ILE A 7 -13.86 -16.40 25.22
C ILE A 7 -13.50 -14.92 25.23
N THR A 8 -13.93 -14.25 26.30
CA THR A 8 -13.83 -12.81 26.46
C THR A 8 -12.92 -12.51 27.64
N ASP A 9 -12.06 -11.52 27.51
CA ASP A 9 -11.21 -11.03 28.59
C ASP A 9 -12.02 -10.23 29.64
N GLU A 10 -11.40 -9.88 30.76
CA GLU A 10 -11.96 -9.08 31.85
C GLU A 10 -12.52 -7.72 31.38
N ASN A 11 -12.04 -7.22 30.24
CA ASN A 11 -12.48 -5.97 29.61
C ASN A 11 -13.64 -6.13 28.61
N GLY A 12 -14.21 -7.32 28.45
CA GLY A 12 -15.30 -7.56 27.50
C GLY A 12 -14.85 -7.69 26.04
N VAL A 13 -13.54 -7.72 25.78
CA VAL A 13 -12.96 -7.91 24.45
C VAL A 13 -12.84 -9.41 24.14
N ARG A 14 -13.40 -9.84 23.01
CA ARG A 14 -13.32 -11.24 22.55
C ARG A 14 -11.89 -11.55 22.14
N GLN A 15 -11.21 -12.44 22.86
CA GLN A 15 -9.81 -12.79 22.60
C GLN A 15 -9.66 -14.09 21.81
N SER A 16 -10.56 -15.04 22.02
CA SER A 16 -10.53 -16.30 21.27
C SER A 16 -11.93 -16.84 21.04
N VAL A 17 -12.05 -17.68 20.01
CA VAL A 17 -13.31 -18.30 19.60
C VAL A 17 -13.10 -19.79 19.41
N ILE A 18 -14.01 -20.60 19.94
CA ILE A 18 -14.04 -22.03 19.72
C ILE A 18 -14.96 -22.27 18.53
N LEU A 19 -14.38 -22.83 17.46
CA LEU A 19 -15.03 -23.15 16.21
C LEU A 19 -14.93 -24.66 15.97
N SER A 20 -15.89 -25.24 15.27
CA SER A 20 -15.73 -26.59 14.73
C SER A 20 -14.71 -26.55 13.58
N ILE A 21 -13.98 -27.65 13.39
CA ILE A 21 -12.95 -27.74 12.34
C ILE A 21 -13.57 -27.44 10.96
N ALA A 22 -14.78 -27.92 10.69
CA ALA A 22 -15.48 -27.67 9.44
C ALA A 22 -15.74 -26.17 9.17
N GLU A 23 -16.09 -25.39 10.20
CA GLU A 23 -16.29 -23.93 10.06
C GLU A 23 -14.97 -23.20 9.87
N TYR A 24 -13.91 -23.64 10.55
CA TYR A 24 -12.57 -23.08 10.37
C TYR A 24 -12.05 -23.28 8.93
N GLU A 25 -12.16 -24.50 8.39
CA GLU A 25 -11.76 -24.82 7.03
C GLU A 25 -12.58 -24.04 5.99
N HIS A 26 -13.88 -23.86 6.22
CA HIS A 26 -14.74 -23.04 5.37
C HIS A 26 -14.30 -21.56 5.36
N LEU A 27 -13.97 -20.99 6.53
CA LEU A 27 -13.47 -19.61 6.62
C LEU A 27 -12.12 -19.42 5.93
N LEU A 28 -11.20 -20.40 6.06
CA LEU A 28 -9.93 -20.36 5.33
C LEU A 28 -10.14 -20.38 3.81
N ALA A 29 -11.08 -21.19 3.33
CA ALA A 29 -11.42 -21.26 1.91
C ALA A 29 -12.04 -19.96 1.37
N LEU A 30 -12.65 -19.14 2.24
CA LEU A 30 -13.18 -17.82 1.88
C LEU A 30 -12.15 -16.70 2.02
N SER A 31 -11.15 -16.83 2.89
CA SER A 31 -10.19 -15.77 3.17
C SER A 31 -9.18 -15.51 2.04
N ASP A 32 -8.98 -16.47 1.14
CA ASP A 32 -7.96 -16.42 0.09
C ASP A 32 -8.60 -16.31 -1.31
N ARG A 33 -9.71 -15.59 -1.40
CA ARG A 33 -10.44 -15.37 -2.65
C ARG A 33 -10.10 -14.00 -3.18
N ASP A 34 -9.14 -13.94 -4.09
CA ASP A 34 -8.79 -12.70 -4.79
C ASP A 34 -10.00 -12.02 -5.47
N GLU A 35 -10.99 -12.82 -5.85
CA GLU A 35 -12.25 -12.38 -6.46
C GLU A 35 -13.13 -11.51 -5.53
N ASP A 36 -12.91 -11.57 -4.21
CA ASP A 36 -13.65 -10.79 -3.21
C ASP A 36 -12.99 -9.43 -2.90
N TYR A 37 -11.78 -9.16 -3.43
CA TYR A 37 -11.18 -7.83 -3.33
C TYR A 37 -11.95 -6.83 -4.21
N VAL A 38 -12.47 -5.79 -3.57
CA VAL A 38 -13.13 -4.69 -4.26
C VAL A 38 -12.19 -3.48 -4.30
N SER A 39 -12.09 -2.84 -5.46
CA SER A 39 -11.39 -1.56 -5.58
C SER A 39 -12.05 -0.53 -4.66
N VAL A 40 -11.28 0.03 -3.72
CA VAL A 40 -11.76 1.11 -2.88
C VAL A 40 -11.88 2.38 -3.73
N SER A 41 -13.06 3.01 -3.71
CA SER A 41 -13.25 4.30 -4.38
C SER A 41 -12.32 5.34 -3.76
N TYR A 42 -11.41 5.87 -4.57
CA TYR A 42 -10.59 7.03 -4.22
C TYR A 42 -10.81 8.12 -5.27
N GLU A 43 -10.62 9.37 -4.87
CA GLU A 43 -10.63 10.49 -5.80
C GLU A 43 -9.26 10.53 -6.48
N ALA A 44 -9.23 10.28 -7.79
CA ALA A 44 -8.01 10.33 -8.56
C ALA A 44 -7.50 11.78 -8.61
N GLY A 45 -6.28 12.00 -8.13
CA GLY A 45 -5.57 13.27 -8.27
C GLY A 45 -5.06 13.47 -9.70
N GLU A 46 -4.68 14.71 -10.03
CA GLU A 46 -4.19 15.09 -11.37
C GLU A 46 -2.97 14.30 -11.86
N ASN A 47 -2.22 13.66 -10.95
CA ASN A 47 -0.97 12.97 -11.25
C ASN A 47 -0.99 11.47 -10.91
N ASP A 48 -2.16 10.90 -10.60
CA ASP A 48 -2.24 9.50 -10.13
C ASP A 48 -1.95 8.46 -11.23
N GLU A 49 -2.04 8.86 -12.51
CA GLU A 49 -1.66 8.03 -13.66
C GLU A 49 -0.21 8.27 -14.14
N GLU A 50 0.51 9.22 -13.54
CA GLU A 50 1.86 9.57 -13.98
C GLU A 50 2.87 8.53 -13.48
N THR A 51 3.70 8.01 -14.38
CA THR A 51 4.70 7.00 -14.05
C THR A 51 6.08 7.64 -13.92
N ILE A 52 6.75 7.41 -12.80
CA ILE A 52 8.13 7.88 -12.60
C ILE A 52 9.11 6.80 -13.08
N PRO A 53 10.13 7.15 -13.89
CA PRO A 53 11.16 6.20 -14.30
C PRO A 53 11.85 5.53 -13.12
N HIS A 54 12.09 4.22 -13.22
CA HIS A 54 12.74 3.44 -12.16
C HIS A 54 14.10 4.00 -11.75
N GLU A 55 14.87 4.53 -12.70
CA GLU A 55 16.20 5.11 -12.45
C GLU A 55 16.14 6.34 -11.53
N VAL A 56 15.11 7.18 -11.66
CA VAL A 56 14.90 8.33 -10.77
C VAL A 56 14.55 7.86 -9.35
N VAL A 57 13.70 6.82 -9.23
CA VAL A 57 13.37 6.22 -7.92
C VAL A 57 14.61 5.57 -7.30
N GLY A 58 15.45 4.90 -8.09
CA GLY A 58 16.72 4.33 -7.67
C GLY A 58 17.63 5.38 -7.05
N ILE A 59 17.86 6.50 -7.75
CA ILE A 59 18.65 7.63 -7.26
C ILE A 59 18.08 8.19 -5.94
N MET A 60 16.75 8.36 -5.86
CA MET A 60 16.08 8.85 -4.65
C MET A 60 16.37 7.96 -3.44
N VAL A 61 16.29 6.64 -3.61
CA VAL A 61 16.50 5.64 -2.55
C VAL A 61 17.98 5.52 -2.18
N GLU A 62 18.86 5.40 -3.17
CA GLU A 62 20.31 5.22 -2.98
C GLU A 62 20.96 6.43 -2.31
N GLN A 63 20.57 7.64 -2.70
CA GLN A 63 21.14 8.88 -2.21
C GLN A 63 20.35 9.51 -1.06
N GLN A 64 19.18 8.96 -0.71
CA GLN A 64 18.26 9.49 0.31
C GLN A 64 17.88 10.96 0.09
N ILE A 65 17.66 11.34 -1.16
CA ILE A 65 17.29 12.70 -1.57
C ILE A 65 15.81 12.77 -1.95
N SER A 66 15.25 13.98 -2.11
CA SER A 66 13.88 14.13 -2.57
C SER A 66 13.72 13.72 -4.04
N ILE A 67 12.50 13.35 -4.45
CA ILE A 67 12.22 12.95 -5.84
C ILE A 67 12.57 14.05 -6.86
N ILE A 68 12.41 15.33 -6.48
CA ILE A 68 12.77 16.48 -7.31
C ILE A 68 14.30 16.55 -7.49
N ALA A 69 15.06 16.33 -6.42
CA ALA A 69 16.52 16.30 -6.48
C ALA A 69 17.02 15.10 -7.31
N ALA A 70 16.37 13.94 -7.18
CA ALA A 70 16.68 12.78 -8.01
C ALA A 70 16.45 13.04 -9.51
N TRP A 71 15.38 13.77 -9.87
CA TRP A 71 15.16 14.23 -11.24
C TRP A 71 16.25 15.17 -11.74
N HIS A 72 16.77 16.06 -10.89
CA HIS A 72 17.88 16.95 -11.26
C HIS A 72 19.17 16.16 -11.52
N VAL A 73 19.47 15.17 -10.66
CA VAL A 73 20.64 14.29 -10.84
C VAL A 73 20.48 13.43 -12.10
N TYR A 74 19.29 12.85 -12.33
CA TYR A 74 19.02 12.02 -13.50
C TYR A 74 19.17 12.77 -14.83
N ARG A 75 18.80 14.06 -14.86
CA ARG A 75 18.91 14.90 -16.06
C ARG A 75 20.27 15.61 -16.20
N ASP A 76 21.17 15.45 -15.22
CA ASP A 76 22.46 16.16 -15.13
C ASP A 76 22.33 17.68 -15.33
N LEU A 77 21.23 18.26 -14.83
CA LEU A 77 20.94 19.69 -14.99
C LEU A 77 21.63 20.48 -13.89
N SER A 78 22.57 21.34 -14.27
CA SER A 78 23.17 22.34 -13.38
C SER A 78 22.11 23.35 -12.90
N GLN A 79 22.27 23.95 -11.72
CA GLN A 79 21.30 24.96 -11.22
C GLN A 79 21.04 26.11 -12.20
N SER A 80 22.01 26.43 -13.06
CA SER A 80 21.88 27.40 -14.15
C SER A 80 20.87 26.98 -15.22
N GLU A 81 20.86 25.72 -15.62
CA GLU A 81 19.96 25.21 -16.68
C GLU A 81 18.51 25.09 -16.19
N VAL A 82 18.32 24.86 -14.88
CA VAL A 82 16.98 24.88 -14.25
C VAL A 82 16.40 26.30 -14.23
N ALA A 83 17.23 27.32 -14.03
CA ALA A 83 16.78 28.71 -14.02
C ALA A 83 16.33 29.19 -15.42
N ASP A 84 17.01 28.74 -16.48
CA ASP A 84 16.66 29.07 -17.87
C ASP A 84 15.37 28.36 -18.34
N LEU A 85 15.05 27.18 -17.80
CA LEU A 85 13.84 26.44 -18.15
C LEU A 85 12.57 26.96 -17.44
N LEU A 86 12.74 27.75 -16.37
CA LEU A 86 11.67 28.28 -15.52
C LEU A 86 11.34 29.77 -15.78
N THR A 87 11.92 30.37 -16.83
CA THR A 87 11.60 31.73 -17.31
C THR A 87 10.74 31.65 -18.57
#